data_AF-A0AAE0L808-F1
#
_entry.id   AF-A0AAE0L808-F1
#
_cell.length_a   1.000
_cell.length_b   1.000
_cell.length_c   1.000
_cell.angle_alpha   90.00
_cell.angle_beta   90.00
_cell.angle_gamma   90.00
#
_symmetry.space_group_name_H-M   'P 1'
#
loop_
_entity.id
_entity.type
_entity.pdbx_description
1 polymer ?
#
loop_
_entity_poly.entity_id
_entity_poly.type
_entity_poly.pdbx_seq_one_letter_code
_entity_poly.pdbx_strand_id
1 'polypeptide(L)'
;MDIFNELAQNHPNRVRKDSMRQNNIDLEYFTFSNFDDDAEQQKARILLVFGEHARELITSEVALWFGRLLAGDTSELSTWTQMHDAQMLSVKTLGETIPQNIGDWAESILSRCVIKLIPVEVPSSRRAVEQGDVCRRKTTSGVDLNRNWPVAWRNYPRNAEEFGGMMPFSEAESRIVRDIALAWQPHAYTTVHSGEWALYTSWDHKPKWGERLPADTPSLLSKMDVHCECENGAAGQVSGYLAFGTSMDYFYQELLTPYPMTVEVYGPDNIGKKAKPKRQLRWHEGPALSEGDSGGKALTLLERAGDGDDPLADSPEAGRRLHQNGQAQAQRMWGRRELGCFKMFNPVTREEYRQVVADWSSAFLVLASHVADALEGGTIPLHWEVPAAQGQPAGNLNPAVARLRGGQIGHPVDHPLADGALKLGFADTSLSAVDQRWSAYHLDVKRASDEKKRAKQQAYLERRMAIEKEQREKEAAKAKAARDQAEAAEAAAAKEAAAVRREEELQLRIQEARDALRVAEGEASAMTADVAAQANEQPHRGPVGLQRAVPVLVSAMALILVCVVLRRISAWRDIGSELSSHTIRSCSCHTYSLARLLVLPLSLHRRTLEMNAYASCVAMIW
;
A
#
# COMPACT_ATOMS: atom_id res chain seq x y z
N MET A 1 -14.78 17.41 -17.98
CA MET A 1 -15.80 16.81 -18.86
C MET A 1 -15.49 17.07 -20.32
N ASP A 2 -15.23 18.31 -20.73
CA ASP A 2 -14.90 18.64 -22.14
C ASP A 2 -13.76 17.80 -22.71
N ILE A 3 -12.67 17.60 -21.95
CA ILE A 3 -11.57 16.72 -22.39
C ILE A 3 -12.06 15.28 -22.66
N PHE A 4 -12.91 14.71 -21.80
CA PHE A 4 -13.46 13.37 -22.07
C PHE A 4 -14.39 13.35 -23.29
N ASN A 5 -15.13 14.43 -23.54
CA ASN A 5 -15.93 14.56 -24.76
C ASN A 5 -15.04 14.59 -26.01
N GLU A 6 -13.93 15.32 -25.96
CA GLU A 6 -12.92 15.33 -27.03
C GLU A 6 -12.28 13.95 -27.22
N LEU A 7 -11.94 13.24 -26.14
CA LEU A 7 -11.41 11.87 -26.24
C LEU A 7 -12.40 10.92 -26.93
N ALA A 8 -13.69 10.98 -26.59
CA ALA A 8 -14.72 10.17 -27.23
C ALA A 8 -14.94 10.53 -28.71
N GLN A 9 -14.75 11.81 -29.09
CA GLN A 9 -14.86 12.26 -30.47
C GLN A 9 -13.62 11.88 -31.31
N ASN A 10 -12.43 12.00 -30.73
CA ASN A 10 -11.16 11.80 -31.43
C ASN A 10 -10.73 10.33 -31.48
N HIS A 11 -11.18 9.51 -30.52
CA HIS A 11 -10.82 8.10 -30.40
C HIS A 11 -12.06 7.20 -30.28
N PRO A 12 -13.01 7.22 -31.24
CA PRO A 12 -14.27 6.48 -31.14
C PRO A 12 -14.11 4.96 -31.12
N ASN A 13 -12.97 4.45 -31.60
CA ASN A 13 -12.61 3.03 -31.51
C ASN A 13 -12.06 2.63 -30.12
N ARG A 14 -11.79 3.60 -29.25
CA ARG A 14 -11.31 3.36 -27.87
C ARG A 14 -12.25 3.87 -26.79
N VAL A 15 -13.02 4.93 -27.07
CA VAL A 15 -13.82 5.64 -26.07
C VAL A 15 -15.22 5.91 -26.61
N ARG A 16 -16.23 5.48 -25.86
CA ARG A 16 -17.64 5.83 -26.09
C ARG A 16 -18.17 6.64 -24.91
N LYS A 17 -18.80 7.77 -25.20
CA LYS A 17 -19.55 8.56 -24.23
C LYS A 17 -20.98 8.03 -24.11
N ASP A 18 -21.49 8.01 -22.89
CA ASP A 18 -22.89 7.73 -22.60
C ASP A 18 -23.30 8.53 -21.35
N SER A 19 -24.60 8.59 -21.06
CA SER A 19 -25.09 9.22 -19.83
C SER A 19 -26.37 8.57 -19.35
N MET A 20 -26.60 8.66 -18.04
CA MET A 20 -27.84 8.21 -17.43
C MET A 20 -28.43 9.35 -16.61
N ARG A 21 -29.70 9.66 -16.92
CA ARG A 21 -30.46 10.73 -16.28
C ARG A 21 -31.50 10.17 -15.33
N GLN A 22 -31.54 10.74 -14.13
CA GLN A 22 -32.66 10.59 -13.20
C GLN A 22 -33.02 11.96 -12.61
N ASN A 23 -34.29 12.32 -12.68
CA ASN A 23 -34.77 13.64 -12.30
C ASN A 23 -33.97 14.75 -13.02
N ASN A 24 -33.35 15.66 -12.27
CA ASN A 24 -32.53 16.76 -12.76
C ASN A 24 -31.02 16.44 -12.76
N ILE A 25 -30.62 15.20 -12.46
CA ILE A 25 -29.24 14.75 -12.45
C ILE A 25 -28.98 13.90 -13.69
N ASP A 26 -27.93 14.23 -14.41
CA ASP A 26 -27.42 13.50 -15.58
C ASP A 26 -25.95 13.18 -15.32
N LEU A 27 -25.65 11.89 -15.11
CA LEU A 27 -24.27 11.45 -14.93
C LEU A 27 -23.74 10.93 -16.25
N GLU A 28 -22.75 11.63 -16.78
CA GLU A 28 -21.98 11.19 -17.94
C GLU A 28 -20.93 10.16 -17.50
N TYR A 29 -20.77 9.12 -18.30
CA TYR A 29 -19.76 8.11 -18.11
C TYR A 29 -19.12 7.72 -19.44
N PHE A 30 -17.88 7.29 -19.38
CA PHE A 30 -17.07 6.97 -20.54
C PHE A 30 -16.70 5.50 -20.50
N THR A 31 -16.97 4.79 -21.59
CA THR A 31 -16.64 3.37 -21.74
C THR A 31 -15.39 3.27 -22.59
N PHE A 32 -14.37 2.62 -22.04
CA PHE A 32 -13.09 2.37 -22.69
C PHE A 32 -12.95 0.88 -23.01
N SER A 33 -12.72 0.54 -24.26
CA SER A 33 -12.34 -0.81 -24.71
C SER A 33 -11.69 -0.71 -26.09
N ASN A 34 -11.17 -1.82 -26.62
CA ASN A 34 -10.94 -1.91 -28.06
C ASN A 34 -12.29 -2.24 -28.72
N PHE A 35 -12.91 -1.23 -29.34
CA PHE A 35 -14.21 -1.36 -30.02
C PHE A 35 -14.12 -1.83 -31.46
N ASP A 36 -12.90 -2.05 -31.98
CA ASP A 36 -12.69 -2.74 -33.25
C ASP A 36 -12.84 -4.27 -33.10
N ASP A 37 -13.05 -4.76 -31.88
CA ASP A 37 -13.25 -6.16 -31.51
C ASP A 37 -14.68 -6.40 -31.00
N ASP A 38 -15.41 -7.31 -31.66
CA ASP A 38 -16.81 -7.62 -31.40
C ASP A 38 -17.05 -8.45 -30.11
N ALA A 39 -15.98 -8.85 -29.40
CA ALA A 39 -16.06 -9.70 -28.21
C ALA A 39 -16.27 -8.95 -26.87
N GLU A 40 -16.79 -7.71 -26.88
CA GLU A 40 -16.98 -6.89 -25.65
C GLU A 40 -17.68 -7.66 -24.51
N GLN A 41 -18.64 -8.52 -24.82
CA GLN A 41 -19.41 -9.30 -23.82
C GLN A 41 -18.57 -10.38 -23.11
N GLN A 42 -17.45 -10.78 -23.69
CA GLN A 42 -16.53 -11.79 -23.16
C GLN A 42 -15.39 -11.18 -22.34
N LYS A 43 -15.24 -9.85 -22.36
CA LYS A 43 -14.18 -9.12 -21.68
C LYS A 43 -14.48 -8.93 -20.20
N ALA A 44 -13.41 -8.73 -19.42
CA ALA A 44 -13.53 -8.26 -18.04
C ALA A 44 -14.24 -6.89 -18.01
N ARG A 45 -15.04 -6.65 -16.97
CA ARG A 45 -15.93 -5.49 -16.86
C ARG A 45 -15.60 -4.75 -15.58
N ILE A 46 -15.11 -3.52 -15.69
CA ILE A 46 -14.61 -2.74 -14.55
C ILE A 46 -15.38 -1.43 -14.50
N LEU A 47 -15.99 -1.13 -13.35
CA LEU A 47 -16.66 0.14 -13.10
C LEU A 47 -15.82 0.96 -12.10
N LEU A 48 -15.32 2.11 -12.55
CA LEU A 48 -14.58 3.06 -11.73
C LEU A 48 -15.43 4.32 -11.52
N VAL A 49 -15.60 4.73 -10.26
CA VAL A 49 -16.38 5.90 -9.88
C VAL A 49 -15.49 6.87 -9.10
N PHE A 50 -15.43 8.11 -9.55
CA PHE A 50 -14.60 9.16 -8.99
C PHE A 50 -15.47 10.35 -8.58
N GLY A 51 -14.98 11.15 -7.64
CA GLY A 51 -15.67 12.35 -7.19
C GLY A 51 -17.04 12.06 -6.55
N GLU A 52 -17.15 10.99 -5.76
CA GLU A 52 -18.32 10.73 -4.89
C GLU A 52 -18.42 11.80 -3.78
N HIS A 53 -17.27 12.26 -3.26
CA HIS A 53 -17.20 13.45 -2.41
C HIS A 53 -16.60 14.63 -3.18
N ALA A 54 -17.28 15.78 -3.17
CA ALA A 54 -16.93 16.87 -4.07
C ALA A 54 -15.54 17.50 -3.83
N ARG A 55 -15.10 17.58 -2.56
CA ARG A 55 -13.82 18.18 -2.14
C ARG A 55 -12.58 17.37 -2.53
N GLU A 56 -12.76 16.11 -2.92
CA GLU A 56 -11.69 15.17 -3.27
C GLU A 56 -11.32 15.33 -4.75
N LEU A 57 -10.93 16.56 -5.16
CA LEU A 57 -10.68 16.95 -6.55
C LEU A 57 -9.68 16.04 -7.26
N ILE A 58 -8.64 15.60 -6.55
CA ILE A 58 -7.59 14.72 -7.05
C ILE A 58 -8.13 13.42 -7.64
N THR A 59 -9.27 12.92 -7.14
CA THR A 59 -9.88 11.68 -7.66
C THR A 59 -10.30 11.84 -9.13
N SER A 60 -10.98 12.95 -9.48
CA SER A 60 -11.37 13.22 -10.87
C SER A 60 -10.17 13.57 -11.76
N GLU A 61 -9.08 14.08 -11.19
CA GLU A 61 -7.82 14.32 -11.92
C GLU A 61 -7.16 12.99 -12.28
N VAL A 62 -7.10 12.04 -11.35
CA VAL A 62 -6.68 10.66 -11.64
C VAL A 62 -7.57 10.06 -12.72
N ALA A 63 -8.89 10.25 -12.64
CA ALA A 63 -9.83 9.78 -13.65
C ALA A 63 -9.52 10.36 -15.05
N LEU A 64 -9.25 11.67 -15.13
CA LEU A 64 -8.92 12.38 -16.36
C LEU A 64 -7.67 11.80 -17.03
N TRP A 65 -6.59 11.68 -16.27
CA TRP A 65 -5.31 11.19 -16.79
C TRP A 65 -5.34 9.71 -17.13
N PHE A 66 -6.02 8.89 -16.32
CA PHE A 66 -6.25 7.50 -16.65
C PHE A 66 -7.10 7.34 -17.92
N GLY A 67 -8.13 8.16 -18.10
CA GLY A 67 -8.93 8.20 -19.33
C GLY A 67 -8.11 8.59 -20.56
N ARG A 68 -7.22 9.59 -20.44
CA ARG A 68 -6.26 9.95 -21.49
C ARG A 68 -5.32 8.80 -21.86
N LEU A 69 -4.77 8.12 -20.84
CA LEU A 69 -3.93 6.94 -21.01
C LEU A 69 -4.65 5.84 -21.78
N LEU A 70 -5.88 5.48 -21.38
CA LEU A 70 -6.68 4.48 -22.08
C LEU A 70 -7.04 4.90 -23.51
N ALA A 71 -7.31 6.19 -23.74
CA ALA A 71 -7.57 6.71 -25.08
C ALA A 71 -6.33 6.69 -26.00
N GLY A 72 -5.12 6.49 -25.45
CA GLY A 72 -3.85 6.60 -26.18
C GLY A 72 -3.29 8.02 -26.26
N ASP A 73 -3.90 8.99 -25.57
CA ASP A 73 -3.39 10.36 -25.44
C ASP A 73 -2.30 10.43 -24.34
N THR A 74 -1.16 9.80 -24.61
CA THR A 74 -0.05 9.64 -23.66
C THR A 74 1.08 10.65 -23.84
N SER A 75 0.95 11.57 -24.80
CA SER A 75 2.01 12.51 -25.19
C SER A 75 2.56 13.28 -23.98
N GLU A 76 1.69 13.86 -23.16
CA GLU A 76 2.11 14.57 -21.95
C GLU A 76 2.57 13.62 -20.84
N LEU A 77 1.83 12.54 -20.57
CA LEU A 77 2.16 11.56 -19.52
C LEU A 77 3.55 10.94 -19.73
N SER A 78 3.92 10.68 -20.97
CA SER A 78 5.23 10.13 -21.35
C SER A 78 6.41 11.04 -20.99
N THR A 79 6.17 12.33 -20.76
CA THR A 79 7.21 13.28 -20.35
C THR A 79 7.42 13.32 -18.83
N TRP A 80 6.55 12.67 -18.05
CA TRP A 80 6.60 12.71 -16.60
C TRP A 80 7.50 11.60 -16.07
N THR A 81 8.53 11.97 -15.30
CA THR A 81 9.41 11.01 -14.63
C THR A 81 8.63 10.11 -13.67
N GLN A 82 7.63 10.68 -12.98
CA GLN A 82 6.77 9.94 -12.04
C GLN A 82 6.02 8.80 -12.75
N MET A 83 5.59 9.02 -14.00
CA MET A 83 4.87 8.00 -14.78
C MET A 83 5.82 6.85 -15.16
N HIS A 84 7.05 7.16 -15.57
CA HIS A 84 8.06 6.15 -15.83
C HIS A 84 8.38 5.33 -14.57
N ASP A 85 8.58 6.01 -13.43
CA ASP A 85 8.90 5.36 -12.16
C ASP A 85 7.77 4.44 -11.67
N ALA A 86 6.53 4.92 -11.71
CA ALA A 86 5.35 4.13 -11.37
C ALA A 86 5.23 2.89 -12.28
N GLN A 87 5.42 3.05 -13.59
CA GLN A 87 5.37 1.94 -14.52
C GLN A 87 6.45 0.89 -14.23
N MET A 88 7.70 1.33 -14.05
CA MET A 88 8.82 0.43 -13.74
C MET A 88 8.59 -0.36 -12.45
N LEU A 89 7.94 0.28 -11.48
CA LEU A 89 7.55 -0.34 -10.24
C LEU A 89 6.47 -1.43 -10.43
N SER A 90 5.48 -1.21 -11.32
CA SER A 90 4.51 -2.24 -11.70
C SER A 90 5.18 -3.41 -12.42
N VAL A 91 6.06 -3.15 -13.40
CA VAL A 91 6.78 -4.19 -14.16
C VAL A 91 7.57 -5.09 -13.21
N LYS A 92 8.29 -4.48 -12.27
CA LYS A 92 9.06 -5.23 -11.26
C LYS A 92 8.17 -6.11 -10.37
N THR A 93 6.98 -5.65 -10.06
CA THR A 93 6.06 -6.32 -9.13
C THR A 93 5.25 -7.43 -9.80
N LEU A 94 4.77 -7.18 -11.02
CA LEU A 94 3.94 -8.11 -11.77
C LEU A 94 4.76 -9.11 -12.59
N GLY A 95 6.03 -8.81 -12.87
CA GLY A 95 6.92 -9.60 -13.72
C GLY A 95 6.98 -9.09 -15.17
N GLU A 96 7.79 -9.75 -16.00
CA GLU A 96 8.02 -9.40 -17.42
C GLU A 96 6.78 -9.58 -18.34
N THR A 97 5.64 -10.03 -17.80
CA THR A 97 4.43 -10.33 -18.58
C THR A 97 3.61 -9.09 -18.95
N ILE A 98 3.91 -7.91 -18.42
CA ILE A 98 3.26 -6.65 -18.81
C ILE A 98 4.14 -5.84 -19.79
N PRO A 99 3.55 -5.11 -20.75
CA PRO A 99 4.33 -4.29 -21.67
C PRO A 99 5.20 -3.22 -20.97
N GLN A 100 6.42 -3.02 -21.48
CA GLN A 100 7.38 -2.02 -20.97
C GLN A 100 7.04 -0.59 -21.36
N ASN A 101 6.07 -0.36 -22.25
CA ASN A 101 5.51 0.97 -22.52
C ASN A 101 4.10 1.04 -21.93
N ILE A 102 3.77 2.14 -21.24
CA ILE A 102 2.48 2.26 -20.55
C ILE A 102 1.30 2.36 -21.53
N GLY A 103 1.52 2.96 -22.70
CA GLY A 103 0.53 3.00 -23.78
C GLY A 103 0.24 1.59 -24.31
N ASP A 104 1.28 0.80 -24.57
CA ASP A 104 1.13 -0.60 -25.00
C ASP A 104 0.44 -1.45 -23.93
N TRP A 105 0.70 -1.17 -22.64
CA TRP A 105 0.00 -1.83 -21.54
C TRP A 105 -1.49 -1.44 -21.51
N ALA A 106 -1.82 -0.16 -21.67
CA ALA A 106 -3.21 0.29 -21.81
C ALA A 106 -3.90 -0.38 -23.01
N GLU A 107 -3.24 -0.47 -24.16
CA GLU A 107 -3.79 -1.16 -25.34
C GLU A 107 -4.04 -2.65 -25.09
N SER A 108 -3.08 -3.34 -24.45
CA SER A 108 -3.25 -4.73 -24.02
C SER A 108 -4.45 -4.88 -23.08
N ILE A 109 -4.64 -3.98 -22.13
CA ILE A 109 -5.83 -3.96 -21.26
C ILE A 109 -7.11 -3.81 -22.07
N LEU A 110 -7.18 -2.87 -23.01
CA LEU A 110 -8.41 -2.62 -23.79
C LEU A 110 -8.82 -3.80 -24.68
N SER A 111 -7.88 -4.68 -25.05
CA SER A 111 -8.21 -5.95 -25.73
C SER A 111 -8.92 -6.97 -24.84
N ARG A 112 -8.75 -6.89 -23.52
CA ARG A 112 -9.24 -7.89 -22.54
C ARG A 112 -10.30 -7.33 -21.59
N CYS A 113 -10.43 -6.00 -21.53
CA CYS A 113 -11.30 -5.29 -20.61
C CYS A 113 -12.23 -4.31 -21.34
N VAL A 114 -13.38 -4.11 -20.72
CA VAL A 114 -14.26 -2.95 -20.91
C VAL A 114 -14.29 -2.21 -19.58
N ILE A 115 -13.87 -0.94 -19.58
CA ILE A 115 -13.78 -0.10 -18.39
C ILE A 115 -14.82 1.02 -18.52
N LYS A 116 -15.81 1.05 -17.63
CA LYS A 116 -16.71 2.19 -17.47
C LYS A 116 -16.18 3.11 -16.38
N LEU A 117 -16.06 4.38 -16.70
CA LEU A 117 -15.52 5.40 -15.80
C LEU A 117 -16.54 6.53 -15.62
N ILE A 118 -16.86 6.86 -14.37
CA ILE A 118 -17.64 8.04 -13.98
C ILE A 118 -16.65 9.06 -13.39
N PRO A 119 -16.27 10.14 -14.10
CA PRO A 119 -15.23 11.04 -13.62
C PRO A 119 -15.62 11.88 -12.40
N VAL A 120 -16.92 12.17 -12.28
CA VAL A 120 -17.50 12.98 -11.20
C VAL A 120 -18.91 12.46 -10.91
N GLU A 121 -19.12 11.79 -9.79
CA GLU A 121 -20.44 11.31 -9.36
C GLU A 121 -21.33 12.44 -8.83
N VAL A 122 -20.76 13.51 -8.26
CA VAL A 122 -21.51 14.67 -7.76
C VAL A 122 -21.26 15.99 -8.54
N PRO A 123 -21.66 16.12 -9.83
CA PRO A 123 -21.34 17.28 -10.67
C PRO A 123 -21.82 18.62 -10.11
N SER A 124 -22.92 18.64 -9.37
CA SER A 124 -23.49 19.86 -8.80
C SER A 124 -22.63 20.43 -7.68
N SER A 125 -22.20 19.59 -6.74
CA SER A 125 -21.29 20.00 -5.66
C SER A 125 -19.86 20.20 -6.14
N ARG A 126 -19.41 19.46 -7.15
CA ARG A 126 -18.08 19.67 -7.77
C ARG A 126 -17.92 21.10 -8.27
N ARG A 127 -18.94 21.66 -8.93
CA ARG A 127 -18.94 23.05 -9.37
C ARG A 127 -18.81 24.05 -8.22
N ALA A 128 -19.40 23.76 -7.05
CA ALA A 128 -19.27 24.62 -5.87
C ALA A 128 -17.83 24.62 -5.32
N VAL A 129 -17.17 23.45 -5.30
CA VAL A 129 -15.76 23.32 -4.90
C VAL A 129 -14.85 24.13 -5.81
N GLU A 130 -15.05 24.02 -7.13
CA GLU A 130 -14.28 24.78 -8.13
C GLU A 130 -14.54 26.30 -8.05
N GLN A 131 -15.65 26.72 -7.45
CA GLN A 131 -16.00 28.12 -7.19
C GLN A 131 -15.54 28.62 -5.80
N GLY A 132 -14.86 27.79 -5.02
CA GLY A 132 -14.23 28.16 -3.75
C GLY A 132 -14.78 27.48 -2.50
N ASP A 133 -15.88 26.71 -2.57
CA ASP A 133 -16.37 25.91 -1.44
C ASP A 133 -15.54 24.62 -1.29
N VAL A 134 -14.23 24.77 -1.02
CA VAL A 134 -13.24 23.70 -1.08
C VAL A 134 -13.44 22.59 -0.05
N CYS A 135 -14.33 22.80 0.94
CA CYS A 135 -14.70 21.80 1.92
C CYS A 135 -15.97 21.02 1.60
N ARG A 136 -16.68 21.36 0.52
CA ARG A 136 -17.94 20.70 0.18
C ARG A 136 -17.71 19.21 -0.03
N ARG A 137 -18.26 18.37 0.85
CA ARG A 137 -18.24 16.91 0.71
C ARG A 137 -19.47 16.39 -0.02
N LYS A 138 -20.64 16.80 0.48
CA LYS A 138 -21.96 16.22 0.21
C LYS A 138 -22.60 16.76 -1.07
N THR A 139 -23.67 16.11 -1.55
CA THR A 139 -24.55 16.62 -2.61
C THR A 139 -25.10 18.01 -2.28
N THR A 140 -25.70 18.69 -3.25
CA THR A 140 -26.35 20.00 -3.03
C THR A 140 -27.48 19.91 -1.98
N SER A 141 -28.15 18.76 -1.88
CA SER A 141 -29.14 18.42 -0.85
C SER A 141 -28.54 18.14 0.54
N GLY A 142 -27.20 18.15 0.65
CA GLY A 142 -26.48 17.92 1.90
C GLY A 142 -26.38 16.45 2.28
N VAL A 143 -26.44 15.53 1.31
CA VAL A 143 -26.30 14.08 1.52
C VAL A 143 -24.89 13.58 1.20
N ASP A 144 -24.34 12.75 2.09
CA ASP A 144 -23.13 11.98 1.81
C ASP A 144 -23.50 10.75 0.97
N LEU A 145 -23.03 10.73 -0.29
CA LEU A 145 -23.33 9.66 -1.24
C LEU A 145 -22.78 8.32 -0.76
N ASN A 146 -21.60 8.30 -0.12
CA ASN A 146 -21.03 7.09 0.45
C ASN A 146 -21.65 6.71 1.81
N ARG A 147 -22.83 7.26 2.13
CA ARG A 147 -23.71 6.84 3.23
C ARG A 147 -25.15 6.59 2.74
N ASN A 148 -25.42 6.73 1.44
CA ASN A 148 -26.76 6.68 0.85
C ASN A 148 -27.18 5.27 0.37
N TRP A 149 -26.42 4.22 0.66
CA TRP A 149 -26.68 2.86 0.16
C TRP A 149 -27.41 2.00 1.20
N PRO A 150 -28.18 0.97 0.79
CA PRO A 150 -29.10 0.26 1.70
C PRO A 150 -28.41 -0.70 2.67
N VAL A 151 -27.18 -1.13 2.38
CA VAL A 151 -26.48 -2.12 3.22
C VAL A 151 -26.02 -1.49 4.52
N ALA A 152 -26.56 -2.01 5.63
CA ALA A 152 -26.31 -1.51 6.98
C ALA A 152 -26.54 0.01 7.15
N TRP A 153 -27.42 0.60 6.34
CA TRP A 153 -27.70 2.03 6.34
C TRP A 153 -28.06 2.58 7.73
N ARG A 154 -27.62 3.80 8.03
CA ARG A 154 -27.93 4.50 9.28
C ARG A 154 -28.47 5.89 9.00
N ASN A 155 -29.50 6.26 9.77
CA ASN A 155 -30.04 7.61 9.76
C ASN A 155 -29.21 8.53 10.68
N TYR A 156 -28.23 9.21 10.11
CA TYR A 156 -27.46 10.23 10.81
C TYR A 156 -28.25 11.55 10.91
N PRO A 157 -27.96 12.44 11.87
CA PRO A 157 -28.54 13.78 11.90
C PRO A 157 -28.22 14.58 10.63
N ARG A 158 -29.13 15.46 10.16
CA ARG A 158 -28.93 16.25 8.93
C ARG A 158 -27.67 17.13 8.92
N ASN A 159 -27.23 17.56 10.10
CA ASN A 159 -26.02 18.38 10.27
C ASN A 159 -24.73 17.56 10.37
N ALA A 160 -24.79 16.22 10.36
CA ALA A 160 -23.62 15.37 10.32
C ALA A 160 -22.97 15.38 8.92
N GLU A 161 -21.65 15.20 8.88
CA GLU A 161 -20.93 14.97 7.62
C GLU A 161 -21.34 13.64 7.00
N GLU A 162 -21.75 12.66 7.81
CA GLU A 162 -22.18 11.32 7.40
C GLU A 162 -23.68 11.23 7.12
N PHE A 163 -24.38 12.36 6.96
CA PHE A 163 -25.81 12.35 6.66
C PHE A 163 -26.10 11.68 5.32
N GLY A 164 -26.40 10.37 5.35
CA GLY A 164 -26.68 9.53 4.19
C GLY A 164 -28.08 9.67 3.61
N GLY A 165 -28.73 10.83 3.75
CA GLY A 165 -30.07 11.08 3.24
C GLY A 165 -31.20 10.67 4.19
N MET A 166 -32.44 10.85 3.76
CA MET A 166 -33.62 10.48 4.57
C MET A 166 -33.91 8.97 4.56
N MET A 167 -33.40 8.28 3.54
CA MET A 167 -33.52 6.85 3.31
C MET A 167 -32.42 6.43 2.32
N PRO A 168 -32.09 5.13 2.22
CA PRO A 168 -31.23 4.63 1.16
C PRO A 168 -31.73 5.05 -0.22
N PHE A 169 -30.81 5.33 -1.12
CA PHE A 169 -31.07 5.77 -2.49
C PHE A 169 -31.98 7.00 -2.58
N SER A 170 -31.87 7.93 -1.61
CA SER A 170 -32.57 9.21 -1.71
C SER A 170 -32.02 10.06 -2.85
N GLU A 171 -30.70 10.02 -3.09
CA GLU A 171 -30.04 10.79 -4.13
C GLU A 171 -30.15 10.11 -5.50
N ALA A 172 -30.22 10.91 -6.56
CA ALA A 172 -30.32 10.39 -7.92
C ALA A 172 -28.98 9.82 -8.39
N GLU A 173 -27.88 10.41 -7.94
CA GLU A 173 -26.50 10.01 -8.19
C GLU A 173 -26.27 8.53 -7.84
N SER A 174 -26.51 8.14 -6.57
CA SER A 174 -26.35 6.74 -6.14
C SER A 174 -27.29 5.78 -6.86
N ARG A 175 -28.51 6.22 -7.22
CA ARG A 175 -29.44 5.40 -8.02
C ARG A 175 -28.94 5.19 -9.45
N ILE A 176 -28.32 6.19 -10.06
CA ILE A 176 -27.73 6.08 -11.39
C ILE A 176 -26.55 5.10 -11.36
N VAL A 177 -25.63 5.21 -10.40
CA VAL A 177 -24.50 4.27 -10.27
C VAL A 177 -25.00 2.84 -10.07
N ARG A 178 -26.02 2.66 -9.20
CA ARG A 178 -26.70 1.38 -9.00
C ARG A 178 -27.28 0.83 -10.31
N ASP A 179 -27.97 1.65 -11.09
CA ASP A 179 -28.67 1.21 -12.31
C ASP A 179 -27.68 0.86 -13.43
N ILE A 180 -26.57 1.59 -13.55
CA ILE A 180 -25.45 1.23 -14.44
C ILE A 180 -24.91 -0.16 -14.06
N ALA A 181 -24.67 -0.39 -12.77
CA ALA A 181 -24.12 -1.66 -12.29
C ALA A 181 -25.09 -2.84 -12.44
N LEU A 182 -26.38 -2.64 -12.17
CA LEU A 182 -27.43 -3.65 -12.36
C LEU A 182 -27.58 -4.07 -13.83
N ALA A 183 -27.45 -3.11 -14.75
CA ALA A 183 -27.55 -3.36 -16.18
C ALA A 183 -26.32 -4.09 -16.73
N TRP A 184 -25.13 -3.85 -16.16
CA TRP A 184 -23.86 -4.23 -16.77
C TRP A 184 -23.05 -5.29 -16.00
N GLN A 185 -23.38 -5.56 -14.73
CA GLN A 185 -22.72 -6.54 -13.85
C GLN A 185 -21.19 -6.49 -13.90
N PRO A 186 -20.56 -5.47 -13.29
CA PRO A 186 -19.11 -5.33 -13.31
C PRO A 186 -18.42 -6.41 -12.46
N HIS A 187 -17.35 -6.99 -12.99
CA HIS A 187 -16.47 -7.94 -12.30
C HIS A 187 -15.66 -7.25 -11.20
N ALA A 188 -15.33 -5.96 -11.40
CA ALA A 188 -14.72 -5.11 -10.41
C ALA A 188 -15.44 -3.77 -10.32
N TYR A 189 -15.65 -3.30 -9.09
CA TYR A 189 -16.19 -1.98 -8.78
C TYR A 189 -15.22 -1.26 -7.87
N THR A 190 -14.84 -0.05 -8.23
CA THR A 190 -13.97 0.79 -7.42
C THR A 190 -14.57 2.18 -7.27
N THR A 191 -14.87 2.57 -6.03
CA THR A 191 -15.06 3.99 -5.69
C THR A 191 -13.73 4.59 -5.24
N VAL A 192 -13.40 5.77 -5.77
CA VAL A 192 -12.09 6.39 -5.61
C VAL A 192 -12.23 7.68 -4.81
N HIS A 193 -11.49 7.74 -3.71
CA HIS A 193 -11.56 8.76 -2.67
C HIS A 193 -10.19 9.34 -2.36
N SER A 194 -10.17 10.38 -1.53
CA SER A 194 -8.95 10.84 -0.86
C SER A 194 -9.24 11.30 0.58
N GLY A 195 -8.18 11.53 1.33
CA GLY A 195 -8.19 11.84 2.76
C GLY A 195 -7.22 10.93 3.53
N GLU A 196 -6.89 9.77 2.96
CA GLU A 196 -5.83 8.88 3.42
C GLU A 196 -5.22 8.14 2.23
N TRP A 197 -4.16 7.38 2.47
CA TRP A 197 -3.66 6.38 1.54
C TRP A 197 -4.20 5.03 1.98
N ALA A 198 -5.00 4.36 1.16
CA ALA A 198 -5.51 3.03 1.52
C ALA A 198 -6.08 2.24 0.33
N LEU A 199 -6.07 0.92 0.48
CA LEU A 199 -6.72 -0.02 -0.44
C LEU A 199 -7.70 -0.91 0.32
N TYR A 200 -8.98 -0.60 0.20
CA TYR A 200 -10.02 -1.30 0.93
C TYR A 200 -10.79 -2.27 0.05
N THR A 201 -11.26 -3.34 0.68
CA THR A 201 -12.33 -4.20 0.21
C THR A 201 -13.37 -4.38 1.31
N SER A 202 -14.49 -5.03 1.02
CA SER A 202 -15.55 -5.27 2.01
C SER A 202 -15.08 -6.20 3.15
N TRP A 203 -15.57 -5.99 4.37
CA TRP A 203 -16.66 -5.10 4.76
C TRP A 203 -16.21 -3.71 5.24
N ASP A 204 -17.01 -2.68 4.97
CA ASP A 204 -16.89 -1.37 5.64
C ASP A 204 -17.54 -1.38 7.02
N HIS A 205 -18.77 -1.92 7.10
CA HIS A 205 -19.56 -1.87 8.33
C HIS A 205 -19.24 -2.97 9.34
N LYS A 206 -18.29 -3.87 9.02
CA LYS A 206 -17.85 -4.98 9.88
C LYS A 206 -16.33 -5.03 9.95
N PRO A 207 -15.73 -5.33 11.12
CA PRO A 207 -14.29 -5.48 11.27
C PRO A 207 -13.81 -6.86 10.83
N LYS A 208 -14.13 -7.25 9.59
CA LYS A 208 -13.72 -8.52 8.99
C LYS A 208 -13.81 -8.49 7.47
N TRP A 209 -13.08 -9.40 6.84
CA TRP A 209 -13.18 -9.68 5.41
C TRP A 209 -14.55 -10.21 5.01
N GLY A 210 -14.97 -9.85 3.81
CA GLY A 210 -16.09 -10.46 3.12
C GLY A 210 -15.85 -11.95 2.90
N GLU A 211 -16.78 -12.79 3.33
CA GLU A 211 -16.67 -14.26 3.30
C GLU A 211 -16.62 -14.86 1.89
N ARG A 212 -17.17 -14.13 0.92
CA ARG A 212 -17.31 -14.49 -0.51
C ARG A 212 -16.33 -13.77 -1.44
N LEU A 213 -15.37 -13.02 -0.91
CA LEU A 213 -14.35 -12.40 -1.76
C LEU A 213 -13.52 -13.50 -2.47
N PRO A 214 -13.12 -13.29 -3.73
CA PRO A 214 -12.20 -14.18 -4.43
C PRO A 214 -10.94 -14.44 -3.62
N ALA A 215 -10.42 -15.67 -3.66
CA ALA A 215 -9.27 -16.08 -2.85
C ALA A 215 -7.98 -15.31 -3.18
N ASP A 216 -7.90 -14.74 -4.39
CA ASP A 216 -6.79 -13.90 -4.87
C ASP A 216 -6.93 -12.41 -4.55
N THR A 217 -8.01 -11.99 -3.86
CA THR A 217 -8.19 -10.58 -3.42
C THR A 217 -6.99 -10.04 -2.64
N PRO A 218 -6.39 -10.77 -1.67
CA PRO A 218 -5.16 -10.30 -1.01
C PRO A 218 -3.98 -10.11 -1.97
N SER A 219 -3.89 -10.93 -3.03
CA SER A 219 -2.86 -10.78 -4.06
C SER A 219 -3.08 -9.51 -4.89
N LEU A 220 -4.33 -9.22 -5.27
CA LEU A 220 -4.69 -7.96 -5.94
C LEU A 220 -4.28 -6.75 -5.09
N LEU A 221 -4.69 -6.73 -3.82
CA LEU A 221 -4.35 -5.64 -2.91
C LEU A 221 -2.83 -5.48 -2.75
N SER A 222 -2.09 -6.58 -2.61
CA SER A 222 -0.61 -6.53 -2.52
C SER A 222 0.05 -6.02 -3.80
N LYS A 223 -0.50 -6.32 -4.98
CA LYS A 223 0.04 -5.84 -6.27
C LYS A 223 -0.19 -4.34 -6.46
N MET A 224 -1.36 -3.84 -6.05
CA MET A 224 -1.68 -2.41 -6.11
C MET A 224 -0.95 -1.60 -5.03
N ASP A 225 -0.78 -2.18 -3.83
CA ASP A 225 -0.14 -1.56 -2.66
C ASP A 225 1.25 -1.01 -2.94
N VAL A 226 1.97 -1.62 -3.88
CA VAL A 226 3.30 -1.17 -4.26
C VAL A 226 3.34 0.32 -4.67
N HIS A 227 2.24 0.87 -5.21
CA HIS A 227 2.16 2.27 -5.62
C HIS A 227 1.91 3.25 -4.48
N CYS A 228 1.33 2.81 -3.37
CA CYS A 228 0.93 3.68 -2.26
C CYS A 228 1.72 3.42 -0.97
N GLU A 229 2.28 2.21 -0.81
CA GLU A 229 2.76 1.66 0.47
C GLU A 229 1.70 1.82 1.56
N CYS A 230 0.45 1.46 1.29
CA CYS A 230 -0.70 1.85 2.09
C CYS A 230 -1.37 0.70 2.83
N GLU A 231 -2.03 1.05 3.94
CA GLU A 231 -2.84 0.11 4.69
C GLU A 231 -3.90 -0.51 3.75
N ASN A 232 -4.02 -1.83 3.81
CA ASN A 232 -4.88 -2.56 2.88
C ASN A 232 -5.59 -3.75 3.53
N GLY A 233 -6.79 -4.04 3.02
CA GLY A 233 -7.63 -5.14 3.49
C GLY A 233 -9.09 -4.75 3.63
N ALA A 234 -9.83 -5.49 4.46
CA ALA A 234 -11.22 -5.18 4.76
C ALA A 234 -11.33 -3.83 5.49
N ALA A 235 -12.05 -2.85 4.93
CA ALA A 235 -11.98 -1.47 5.43
C ALA A 235 -12.33 -1.35 6.91
N GLY A 236 -13.43 -1.98 7.36
CA GLY A 236 -13.85 -1.95 8.76
C GLY A 236 -12.87 -2.61 9.73
N GLN A 237 -11.87 -3.35 9.21
CA GLN A 237 -10.77 -3.89 9.99
C GLN A 237 -9.54 -2.95 10.00
N VAL A 238 -9.28 -2.20 8.93
CA VAL A 238 -8.01 -1.46 8.76
C VAL A 238 -8.14 0.07 8.82
N SER A 239 -9.28 0.67 8.48
CA SER A 239 -9.46 2.14 8.43
C SER A 239 -9.50 2.82 9.81
N GLY A 240 -9.65 2.02 10.88
CA GLY A 240 -9.81 2.53 12.25
C GLY A 240 -11.23 2.98 12.61
N TYR A 241 -12.19 2.92 11.67
CA TYR A 241 -13.60 3.18 11.94
C TYR A 241 -14.53 2.30 11.07
N LEU A 242 -15.82 2.27 11.40
CA LEU A 242 -16.82 1.55 10.60
C LEU A 242 -17.65 2.56 9.80
N ALA A 243 -17.78 2.34 8.50
CA ALA A 243 -18.66 3.10 7.63
C ALA A 243 -19.95 2.29 7.32
N PHE A 244 -21.08 2.99 7.21
CA PHE A 244 -22.41 2.37 7.08
C PHE A 244 -23.13 2.98 5.88
N GLY A 245 -23.84 2.16 5.10
CA GLY A 245 -24.53 2.62 3.91
C GLY A 245 -23.58 3.02 2.78
N THR A 246 -22.45 2.30 2.62
CA THR A 246 -21.45 2.56 1.59
C THR A 246 -21.77 1.84 0.27
N SER A 247 -21.25 2.37 -0.82
CA SER A 247 -21.38 1.76 -2.15
C SER A 247 -20.67 0.41 -2.22
N MET A 248 -19.44 0.32 -1.70
CA MET A 248 -18.65 -0.92 -1.73
C MET A 248 -19.38 -2.10 -1.08
N ASP A 249 -19.96 -1.90 0.12
CA ASP A 249 -20.72 -2.96 0.80
C ASP A 249 -21.99 -3.35 0.04
N TYR A 250 -22.62 -2.44 -0.69
CA TYR A 250 -23.74 -2.76 -1.58
C TYR A 250 -23.29 -3.59 -2.79
N PHE A 251 -22.21 -3.20 -3.45
CA PHE A 251 -21.65 -3.97 -4.58
C PHE A 251 -21.23 -5.37 -4.15
N TYR A 252 -20.65 -5.49 -2.96
CA TYR A 252 -20.28 -6.78 -2.38
C TYR A 252 -21.51 -7.64 -2.00
N GLN A 253 -22.43 -7.08 -1.22
CA GLN A 253 -23.51 -7.85 -0.60
C GLN A 253 -24.66 -8.13 -1.57
N GLU A 254 -25.11 -7.11 -2.31
CA GLU A 254 -26.32 -7.16 -3.12
C GLU A 254 -26.01 -7.47 -4.58
N LEU A 255 -24.96 -6.88 -5.16
CA LEU A 255 -24.59 -7.14 -6.57
C LEU A 255 -23.63 -8.31 -6.77
N LEU A 256 -23.08 -8.84 -5.67
CA LEU A 256 -22.11 -9.93 -5.67
C LEU A 256 -20.91 -9.66 -6.57
N THR A 257 -20.53 -8.40 -6.76
CA THR A 257 -19.39 -8.01 -7.56
C THR A 257 -18.13 -8.67 -6.98
N PRO A 258 -17.36 -9.44 -7.77
CA PRO A 258 -16.19 -10.18 -7.27
C PRO A 258 -15.15 -9.31 -6.57
N TYR A 259 -14.76 -8.19 -7.18
CA TYR A 259 -13.77 -7.26 -6.61
C TYR A 259 -14.39 -5.89 -6.31
N PRO A 260 -15.12 -5.71 -5.19
CA PRO A 260 -15.58 -4.42 -4.72
C PRO A 260 -14.48 -3.76 -3.89
N MET A 261 -14.14 -2.52 -4.24
CA MET A 261 -13.04 -1.78 -3.65
C MET A 261 -13.40 -0.33 -3.36
N THR A 262 -12.80 0.19 -2.31
CA THR A 262 -12.68 1.62 -2.03
C THR A 262 -11.20 1.94 -2.07
N VAL A 263 -10.80 2.90 -2.89
CA VAL A 263 -9.40 3.26 -3.10
C VAL A 263 -9.18 4.69 -2.66
N GLU A 264 -8.32 4.88 -1.67
CA GLU A 264 -7.97 6.20 -1.10
C GLU A 264 -6.64 6.64 -1.70
N VAL A 265 -6.68 7.59 -2.64
CA VAL A 265 -5.56 7.90 -3.52
C VAL A 265 -4.54 8.87 -2.96
N TYR A 266 -4.90 9.56 -1.88
CA TYR A 266 -4.09 10.64 -1.34
C TYR A 266 -4.44 10.92 0.12
N GLY A 267 -3.42 10.90 0.98
CA GLY A 267 -3.47 11.42 2.34
C GLY A 267 -2.30 12.37 2.62
N PRO A 268 -2.51 13.53 3.25
CA PRO A 268 -1.43 14.43 3.61
C PRO A 268 -0.52 13.75 4.64
N ASP A 269 0.74 14.17 4.67
CA ASP A 269 1.71 13.74 5.69
C ASP A 269 1.83 12.20 5.83
N ASN A 270 1.55 11.47 4.74
CA ASN A 270 1.53 10.00 4.65
C ASN A 270 0.47 9.30 5.54
N ILE A 271 -0.64 9.97 5.90
CA ILE A 271 -1.76 9.34 6.60
C ILE A 271 -2.25 8.12 5.81
N GLY A 272 -2.35 6.96 6.45
CA GLY A 272 -2.76 5.70 5.83
C GLY A 272 -1.61 4.92 5.17
N LYS A 273 -0.40 5.49 5.05
CA LYS A 273 0.76 4.68 4.64
C LYS A 273 1.20 3.74 5.76
N LYS A 274 1.62 2.54 5.37
CA LYS A 274 2.23 1.55 6.27
C LYS A 274 3.43 2.17 6.97
N ALA A 275 3.55 1.91 8.27
CA ALA A 275 4.72 2.36 9.03
C ALA A 275 6.00 1.79 8.38
N LYS A 276 6.89 2.66 7.90
CA LYS A 276 8.20 2.23 7.42
C LYS A 276 8.90 1.47 8.54
N PRO A 277 9.49 0.27 8.30
CA PRO A 277 10.32 -0.37 9.30
C PRO A 277 11.41 0.65 9.67
N LYS A 278 11.51 1.00 10.95
CA LYS A 278 12.59 1.87 11.42
C LYS A 278 13.90 1.24 10.94
N ARG A 279 14.62 1.90 10.01
CA ARG A 279 16.02 1.58 9.75
C ARG A 279 16.68 1.52 11.13
N GLN A 280 17.35 0.40 11.46
CA GLN A 280 18.26 0.38 12.59
C GLN A 280 19.26 1.52 12.35
N LEU A 281 19.04 2.64 13.03
CA LEU A 281 20.00 3.72 13.10
C LEU A 281 21.24 3.11 13.75
N ARG A 282 22.30 2.96 12.96
CA ARG A 282 23.63 2.66 13.46
C ARG A 282 24.00 3.82 14.37
N TRP A 283 24.00 3.58 15.68
CA TRP A 283 24.41 4.55 16.68
C TRP A 283 25.83 5.02 16.35
N HIS A 284 25.97 6.27 15.94
CA HIS A 284 27.21 7.00 16.09
C HIS A 284 27.06 7.83 17.37
N GLU A 285 27.85 7.51 18.38
CA GLU A 285 27.95 8.28 19.60
C GLU A 285 28.46 9.70 19.27
N GLY A 286 27.59 10.68 19.46
CA GLY A 286 27.86 12.11 19.37
C GLY A 286 26.99 12.84 20.40
N PRO A 287 27.45 13.95 20.99
CA PRO A 287 27.15 14.30 22.37
C PRO A 287 25.70 14.73 22.58
N ALA A 288 25.18 14.37 23.75
CA ALA A 288 23.86 14.67 24.25
C ALA A 288 23.51 16.17 24.10
N LEU A 289 22.46 16.44 23.34
CA LEU A 289 21.74 17.71 23.39
C LEU A 289 20.43 17.51 24.14
N SER A 290 20.21 18.47 25.03
CA SER A 290 19.28 18.51 26.15
C SER A 290 17.84 18.16 25.83
N GLU A 291 17.22 17.44 26.77
CA GLU A 291 15.79 17.27 26.95
C GLU A 291 15.05 18.61 26.88
N GLY A 292 14.06 18.69 25.99
CA GLY A 292 13.20 19.87 25.88
C GLY A 292 12.29 19.81 24.67
N ASP A 293 11.04 19.42 24.93
CA ASP A 293 9.85 19.90 24.21
C ASP A 293 9.51 19.25 22.86
N SER A 294 8.64 18.24 22.88
CA SER A 294 7.51 18.08 21.95
C SER A 294 6.85 16.71 22.14
N GLY A 295 5.73 16.68 22.85
CA GLY A 295 5.01 15.41 23.06
C GLY A 295 3.73 15.57 23.85
N GLY A 296 2.76 16.31 23.31
CA GLY A 296 1.40 16.30 23.83
C GLY A 296 0.79 17.69 23.92
N LYS A 297 0.07 18.08 22.87
CA LYS A 297 -1.09 19.01 22.89
C LYS A 297 -1.54 19.26 21.45
N ALA A 298 -2.27 18.30 20.90
CA ALA A 298 -3.03 18.50 19.67
C ALA A 298 -4.41 17.86 19.78
N LEU A 299 -5.10 18.03 20.91
CA LEU A 299 -6.56 17.82 21.00
C LEU A 299 -7.18 18.41 22.28
N THR A 300 -6.97 19.70 22.58
CA THR A 300 -7.80 20.45 23.55
C THR A 300 -7.50 21.95 23.43
N LEU A 301 -7.96 22.60 22.36
CA LEU A 301 -7.93 24.07 22.28
C LEU A 301 -8.99 24.58 21.30
N LEU A 302 -10.26 24.35 21.65
CA LEU A 302 -11.40 25.04 21.03
C LEU A 302 -12.59 25.20 22.00
N GLU A 303 -12.33 25.24 23.30
CA GLU A 303 -13.33 25.56 24.34
C GLU A 303 -12.71 26.43 25.43
N ARG A 304 -12.46 27.70 25.12
CA ARG A 304 -12.37 28.80 26.09
C ARG A 304 -12.28 30.14 25.37
N ALA A 305 -13.43 30.65 24.97
CA ALA A 305 -13.62 32.06 24.63
C ALA A 305 -15.06 32.42 24.99
N GLY A 306 -15.33 32.42 26.29
CA GLY A 306 -16.53 32.93 26.92
C GLY A 306 -16.12 33.33 28.33
N ASP A 307 -16.53 34.53 28.72
CA ASP A 307 -16.35 35.18 30.02
C ASP A 307 -15.10 36.08 30.14
N GLY A 308 -15.40 37.38 30.03
CA GLY A 308 -14.48 38.50 30.26
C GLY A 308 -15.22 39.81 30.04
N ASP A 309 -16.02 40.22 31.03
CA ASP A 309 -16.55 41.57 31.15
C ASP A 309 -15.39 42.57 31.30
N ASP A 310 -15.26 43.53 30.36
CA ASP A 310 -14.42 44.71 30.54
C ASP A 310 -15.19 45.97 30.05
N PRO A 311 -15.55 46.90 30.95
CA PRO A 311 -16.43 48.03 30.64
C PRO A 311 -15.65 49.28 30.24
N LEU A 312 -14.99 49.31 29.08
CA LEU A 312 -14.40 50.55 28.53
C LEU A 312 -14.32 50.53 26.99
N ALA A 313 -15.38 50.92 26.27
CA ALA A 313 -15.29 51.20 24.82
C ALA A 313 -16.43 52.06 24.23
N ASP A 314 -16.76 53.22 24.81
CA ASP A 314 -17.62 54.20 24.13
C ASP A 314 -16.78 55.08 23.17
N SER A 315 -16.45 54.54 21.99
CA SER A 315 -16.11 55.37 20.82
C SER A 315 -16.51 54.67 19.51
N PRO A 316 -17.31 55.33 18.63
CA PRO A 316 -17.71 54.81 17.33
C PRO A 316 -16.54 54.44 16.38
N GLU A 317 -15.34 54.95 16.64
CA GLU A 317 -14.13 54.69 15.84
C GLU A 317 -13.38 53.43 16.30
N ALA A 318 -13.43 53.09 17.59
CA ALA A 318 -12.90 51.83 18.12
C ALA A 318 -13.72 50.63 17.63
N GLY A 319 -15.05 50.79 17.59
CA GLY A 319 -15.97 49.79 17.03
C GLY A 319 -15.73 49.49 15.54
N ARG A 320 -15.43 50.50 14.71
CA ARG A 320 -15.11 50.30 13.28
C ARG A 320 -13.77 49.58 13.06
N ARG A 321 -12.74 49.90 13.85
CA ARG A 321 -11.44 49.22 13.76
C ARG A 321 -11.50 47.77 14.25
N LEU A 322 -12.28 47.47 15.29
CA LEU A 322 -12.52 46.11 15.76
C LEU A 322 -13.34 45.28 14.76
N HIS A 323 -14.32 45.89 14.08
CA HIS A 323 -15.13 45.20 13.08
C HIS A 323 -14.35 44.89 11.79
N GLN A 324 -13.47 45.81 11.35
CA GLN A 324 -12.58 45.60 10.19
C GLN A 324 -11.45 44.61 10.49
N ASN A 325 -10.82 44.70 11.68
CA ASN A 325 -9.83 43.72 12.11
C ASN A 325 -10.46 42.35 12.36
N GLY A 326 -11.68 42.29 12.88
CA GLY A 326 -12.46 41.06 13.05
C GLY A 326 -12.86 40.43 11.71
N GLN A 327 -13.21 41.22 10.70
CA GLN A 327 -13.47 40.74 9.33
C GLN A 327 -12.19 40.25 8.64
N ALA A 328 -11.07 40.97 8.77
CA ALA A 328 -9.79 40.54 8.22
C ALA A 328 -9.26 39.28 8.93
N GLN A 329 -9.47 39.16 10.25
CA GLN A 329 -9.12 37.97 11.03
C GLN A 329 -10.04 36.79 10.70
N ALA A 330 -11.35 37.03 10.54
CA ALA A 330 -12.31 36.01 10.08
C ALA A 330 -11.99 35.54 8.66
N GLN A 331 -11.69 36.43 7.70
CA GLN A 331 -11.24 36.08 6.36
C GLN A 331 -9.91 35.31 6.36
N ARG A 332 -8.96 35.69 7.21
CA ARG A 332 -7.70 34.94 7.39
C ARG A 332 -7.91 33.57 8.05
N MET A 333 -8.84 33.44 8.99
CA MET A 333 -9.22 32.16 9.60
C MET A 333 -10.00 31.28 8.64
N TRP A 334 -10.87 31.87 7.83
CA TRP A 334 -11.65 31.20 6.79
C TRP A 334 -10.73 30.67 5.69
N GLY A 335 -9.82 31.51 5.17
CA GLY A 335 -8.79 31.09 4.20
C GLY A 335 -7.82 30.04 4.75
N ARG A 336 -7.50 30.05 6.06
CA ARG A 336 -6.70 28.97 6.69
C ARG A 336 -7.48 27.66 6.80
N ARG A 337 -8.79 27.72 7.11
CA ARG A 337 -9.65 26.53 7.20
C ARG A 337 -9.86 25.92 5.81
N GLU A 338 -10.11 26.73 4.80
CA GLU A 338 -10.22 26.31 3.40
C GLU A 338 -8.92 25.68 2.88
N LEU A 339 -7.78 26.31 3.11
CA LEU A 339 -6.48 25.75 2.72
C LEU A 339 -6.16 24.44 3.46
N GLY A 340 -6.50 24.36 4.76
CA GLY A 340 -6.35 23.13 5.53
C GLY A 340 -7.23 21.99 5.00
N CYS A 341 -8.45 22.33 4.59
CA CYS A 341 -9.39 21.39 3.98
C CYS A 341 -8.90 20.90 2.62
N PHE A 342 -8.47 21.82 1.75
CA PHE A 342 -7.93 21.48 0.44
C PHE A 342 -6.72 20.54 0.58
N LYS A 343 -5.74 20.89 1.44
CA LYS A 343 -4.55 20.07 1.70
C LYS A 343 -4.89 18.69 2.26
N MET A 344 -6.00 18.55 3.00
CA MET A 344 -6.43 17.26 3.54
C MET A 344 -6.77 16.23 2.45
N PHE A 345 -7.29 16.69 1.32
CA PHE A 345 -7.84 15.83 0.28
C PHE A 345 -7.09 15.92 -1.05
N ASN A 346 -6.22 16.92 -1.22
CA ASN A 346 -5.60 17.21 -2.50
C ASN A 346 -4.12 17.59 -2.36
N PRO A 347 -3.27 17.11 -3.29
CA PRO A 347 -1.88 17.50 -3.34
C PRO A 347 -1.76 19.02 -3.60
N VAL A 348 -0.82 19.65 -2.91
CA VAL A 348 -0.63 21.12 -2.96
C VAL A 348 0.57 21.52 -3.81
N THR A 349 1.30 20.55 -4.36
CA THR A 349 2.43 20.77 -5.25
C THR A 349 2.24 20.02 -6.56
N ARG A 350 2.81 20.54 -7.66
CA ARG A 350 2.77 19.89 -8.97
C ARG A 350 3.43 18.51 -8.96
N GLU A 351 4.52 18.37 -8.20
CA GLU A 351 5.27 17.12 -8.08
C GLU A 351 4.41 16.03 -7.44
N GLU A 352 3.83 16.33 -6.28
CA GLU A 352 2.95 15.42 -5.55
C GLU A 352 1.69 15.08 -6.37
N TYR A 353 1.11 16.05 -7.07
CA TYR A 353 0.01 15.84 -8.00
C TYR A 353 0.37 14.83 -9.10
N ARG A 354 1.51 15.03 -9.77
CA ARG A 354 1.97 14.12 -10.84
C ARG A 354 2.27 12.74 -10.29
N GLN A 355 2.85 12.65 -9.10
CA GLN A 355 3.12 11.38 -8.43
C GLN A 355 1.83 10.60 -8.16
N VAL A 356 0.83 11.25 -7.54
CA VAL A 356 -0.48 10.62 -7.27
C VAL A 356 -1.13 10.15 -8.58
N VAL A 357 -1.16 11.00 -9.61
CA VAL A 357 -1.73 10.63 -10.91
C VAL A 357 -1.00 9.44 -11.53
N ALA A 358 0.33 9.46 -11.54
CA ALA A 358 1.15 8.40 -12.11
C ALA A 358 0.95 7.05 -11.39
N ASP A 359 1.06 7.08 -10.07
CA ASP A 359 0.92 5.90 -9.21
C ASP A 359 -0.43 5.22 -9.42
N TRP A 360 -1.51 6.00 -9.39
CA TRP A 360 -2.86 5.44 -9.50
C TRP A 360 -3.27 5.09 -10.92
N SER A 361 -2.76 5.80 -11.94
CA SER A 361 -2.95 5.37 -13.33
C SER A 361 -2.31 3.99 -13.56
N SER A 362 -1.11 3.77 -13.02
CA SER A 362 -0.43 2.48 -13.09
C SER A 362 -1.16 1.41 -12.26
N ALA A 363 -1.56 1.73 -11.02
CA ALA A 363 -2.29 0.80 -10.16
C ALA A 363 -3.65 0.38 -10.74
N PHE A 364 -4.35 1.24 -11.49
CA PHE A 364 -5.59 0.83 -12.18
C PHE A 364 -5.34 -0.07 -13.39
N LEU A 365 -4.18 0.02 -14.06
CA LEU A 365 -3.77 -0.99 -15.03
C LEU A 365 -3.43 -2.33 -14.35
N VAL A 366 -2.85 -2.30 -13.13
CA VAL A 366 -2.64 -3.51 -12.30
C VAL A 366 -3.99 -4.17 -11.97
N LEU A 367 -4.96 -3.37 -11.50
CA LEU A 367 -6.33 -3.84 -11.24
C LEU A 367 -6.93 -4.48 -12.49
N ALA A 368 -6.85 -3.78 -13.63
CA ALA A 368 -7.43 -4.28 -14.87
C ALA A 368 -6.77 -5.57 -15.36
N SER A 369 -5.45 -5.67 -15.26
CA SER A 369 -4.69 -6.89 -15.60
C SER A 369 -5.16 -8.05 -14.74
N HIS A 370 -5.25 -7.83 -13.42
CA HIS A 370 -5.67 -8.86 -12.47
C HIS A 370 -7.09 -9.37 -12.73
N VAL A 371 -8.04 -8.46 -12.96
CA VAL A 371 -9.45 -8.85 -13.21
C VAL A 371 -9.58 -9.63 -14.53
N ALA A 372 -8.83 -9.24 -15.56
CA ALA A 372 -8.77 -9.98 -16.81
C ALA A 372 -8.16 -11.38 -16.61
N ASP A 373 -7.03 -11.48 -15.92
CA ASP A 373 -6.37 -12.76 -15.63
C ASP A 373 -7.28 -13.69 -14.79
N ALA A 374 -7.99 -13.14 -13.80
CA ALA A 374 -8.92 -13.87 -12.95
C ALA A 374 -10.13 -14.41 -13.75
N LEU A 375 -10.63 -13.63 -14.71
CA LEU A 375 -11.72 -14.06 -15.59
C LEU A 375 -11.26 -15.16 -16.56
N GLU A 376 -10.13 -14.96 -17.24
CA GLU A 376 -9.59 -15.93 -18.20
C GLU A 376 -9.12 -17.22 -17.53
N GLY A 377 -8.56 -17.12 -16.32
CA GLY A 377 -8.17 -18.25 -15.49
C GLY A 377 -9.34 -18.96 -14.81
N GLY A 378 -10.56 -18.41 -14.88
CA GLY A 378 -11.75 -18.99 -14.27
C GLY A 378 -11.84 -18.84 -12.75
N THR A 379 -11.02 -17.98 -12.13
CA THR A 379 -11.15 -17.62 -10.70
C THR A 379 -12.47 -16.91 -10.43
N ILE A 380 -12.92 -16.08 -11.38
CA ILE A 380 -14.24 -15.45 -11.37
C ILE A 380 -15.03 -15.86 -12.62
N PRO A 381 -16.37 -15.97 -12.54
CA PRO A 381 -17.17 -16.36 -13.68
C PRO A 381 -17.47 -15.15 -14.59
N LEU A 382 -17.69 -15.40 -15.89
CA LEU A 382 -18.11 -14.37 -16.85
C LEU A 382 -19.45 -13.71 -16.48
N HIS A 383 -20.35 -14.51 -15.91
CA HIS A 383 -21.66 -14.11 -15.43
C HIS A 383 -21.91 -14.77 -14.07
N TRP A 384 -22.57 -14.05 -13.15
CA TRP A 384 -23.02 -14.59 -11.88
C TRP A 384 -24.45 -14.17 -11.61
N GLU A 385 -25.18 -15.02 -10.91
CA GLU A 385 -26.54 -14.72 -10.53
C GLU A 385 -26.56 -13.77 -9.34
N VAL A 386 -27.11 -12.58 -9.55
CA VAL A 386 -27.57 -11.73 -8.45
C VAL A 386 -28.92 -12.28 -7.99
N PRO A 387 -29.05 -12.78 -6.75
CA PRO A 387 -30.33 -13.25 -6.23
C PRO A 387 -31.38 -12.15 -6.40
N ALA A 388 -32.56 -12.49 -6.93
CA ALA A 388 -33.64 -11.53 -7.08
C ALA A 388 -33.91 -10.86 -5.72
N ALA A 389 -33.72 -9.54 -5.64
CA ALA A 389 -33.81 -8.77 -4.40
C ALA A 389 -35.12 -9.09 -3.67
N GLN A 390 -35.04 -9.90 -2.60
CA GLN A 390 -36.19 -10.21 -1.78
C GLN A 390 -36.55 -8.96 -0.97
N GLY A 391 -37.64 -8.29 -1.34
CA GLY A 391 -38.34 -7.37 -0.45
C GLY A 391 -38.20 -5.86 -0.69
N GLN A 392 -37.78 -5.39 -1.87
CA GLN A 392 -38.09 -4.00 -2.25
C GLN A 392 -39.48 -3.95 -2.92
N PRO A 393 -40.40 -3.07 -2.47
CA PRO A 393 -41.69 -2.93 -3.14
C PRO A 393 -41.46 -2.57 -4.60
N ALA A 394 -42.04 -3.37 -5.49
CA ALA A 394 -41.84 -3.38 -6.94
C ALA A 394 -42.25 -2.08 -7.70
N GLY A 395 -42.38 -0.96 -7.00
CA GLY A 395 -42.83 0.32 -7.57
C GLY A 395 -41.75 1.25 -8.12
N ASN A 396 -40.46 0.92 -7.97
CA ASN A 396 -39.35 1.84 -8.33
C ASN A 396 -38.28 1.24 -9.25
N LEU A 397 -38.50 0.07 -9.82
CA LEU A 397 -37.68 -0.38 -10.95
C LEU A 397 -38.13 0.40 -12.19
N ASN A 398 -37.27 1.31 -12.67
CA ASN A 398 -37.48 1.98 -13.95
C ASN A 398 -37.70 0.91 -15.04
N PRO A 399 -38.80 0.94 -15.81
CA PRO A 399 -39.07 0.01 -16.91
C PRO A 399 -37.93 -0.08 -17.96
N ALA A 400 -37.00 0.89 -17.94
CA ALA A 400 -35.77 0.87 -18.73
C ALA A 400 -34.88 -0.35 -18.46
N VAL A 401 -34.85 -0.90 -17.23
CA VAL A 401 -34.00 -2.05 -16.88
C VAL A 401 -34.50 -3.35 -17.53
N ALA A 402 -35.80 -3.48 -17.78
CA ALA A 402 -36.37 -4.61 -18.53
C ALA A 402 -36.12 -4.49 -20.04
N ARG A 403 -35.99 -3.27 -20.59
CA ARG A 403 -35.69 -3.04 -22.02
C ARG A 403 -34.21 -3.20 -22.35
N LEU A 404 -33.28 -2.96 -21.42
CA LEU A 404 -31.85 -3.07 -21.71
C LEU A 404 -31.33 -4.52 -21.81
N ARG A 405 -32.08 -5.51 -21.31
CA ARG A 405 -31.78 -6.93 -21.52
C ARG A 405 -32.27 -7.49 -22.86
N GLY A 406 -33.12 -6.76 -23.58
CA GLY A 406 -33.66 -7.18 -24.88
C GLY A 406 -33.43 -6.10 -25.91
N GLY A 407 -32.39 -6.25 -26.73
CA GLY A 407 -32.11 -5.31 -27.80
C GLY A 407 -33.31 -5.11 -28.72
N GLN A 408 -33.83 -3.87 -28.75
CA GLN A 408 -34.34 -3.17 -29.93
C GLN A 408 -34.81 -1.76 -29.54
N ILE A 409 -34.24 -0.76 -30.21
CA ILE A 409 -34.58 0.65 -30.06
C ILE A 409 -35.93 0.91 -30.73
N GLY A 410 -36.90 1.48 -30.01
CA GLY A 410 -38.21 1.85 -30.54
C GLY A 410 -39.00 2.80 -29.61
N HIS A 411 -39.55 3.85 -30.23
CA HIS A 411 -40.22 5.09 -29.77
C HIS A 411 -41.29 5.04 -28.63
N PRO A 412 -41.68 6.21 -28.06
CA PRO A 412 -42.44 6.30 -26.80
C PRO A 412 -43.97 6.28 -27.00
N VAL A 413 -44.69 5.78 -25.99
CA VAL A 413 -46.16 5.91 -25.90
C VAL A 413 -46.55 6.30 -24.47
N ASP A 414 -47.39 7.33 -24.38
CA ASP A 414 -48.03 7.93 -23.19
C ASP A 414 -49.06 7.00 -22.51
N HIS A 415 -49.30 7.17 -21.19
CA HIS A 415 -50.64 7.17 -20.55
C HIS A 415 -50.60 7.42 -19.02
N PRO A 416 -51.75 7.78 -18.35
CA PRO A 416 -51.81 8.75 -17.27
C PRO A 416 -52.19 8.17 -15.89
N LEU A 417 -52.04 9.02 -14.86
CA LEU A 417 -52.30 8.79 -13.43
C LEU A 417 -53.80 8.68 -13.09
N ALA A 418 -54.12 7.88 -12.07
CA ALA A 418 -55.42 7.87 -11.40
C ALA A 418 -55.27 7.87 -9.87
N ASP A 419 -56.00 8.81 -9.25
CA ASP A 419 -56.17 9.08 -7.82
C ASP A 419 -57.04 8.03 -7.09
N GLY A 420 -56.83 7.89 -5.78
CA GLY A 420 -57.74 7.17 -4.88
C GLY A 420 -57.43 7.39 -3.40
N ALA A 421 -57.99 8.45 -2.82
CA ALA A 421 -57.89 8.77 -1.40
C ALA A 421 -58.95 8.03 -0.55
N LEU A 422 -58.54 7.44 0.57
CA LEU A 422 -59.41 6.79 1.55
C LEU A 422 -59.58 7.67 2.81
N LYS A 423 -60.82 8.05 3.15
CA LYS A 423 -61.18 8.76 4.39
C LYS A 423 -61.57 7.75 5.48
N LEU A 424 -61.05 7.93 6.69
CA LEU A 424 -61.57 7.32 7.92
C LEU A 424 -61.80 8.40 8.98
N GLY A 425 -63.01 8.43 9.55
CA GLY A 425 -63.43 9.39 10.56
C GLY A 425 -63.04 8.96 11.98
N PHE A 426 -62.74 9.94 12.83
CA PHE A 426 -62.53 9.75 14.26
C PHE A 426 -63.48 10.63 15.07
N ALA A 427 -64.07 10.01 16.08
CA ALA A 427 -64.97 10.61 17.04
C ALA A 427 -64.19 11.33 18.16
N ASP A 428 -64.90 12.27 18.76
CA ASP A 428 -64.48 13.32 19.68
C ASP A 428 -64.07 12.77 21.07
N THR A 429 -62.80 12.96 21.44
CA THR A 429 -62.32 12.88 22.83
C THR A 429 -61.47 14.10 23.11
N SER A 430 -61.81 14.89 24.13
CA SER A 430 -61.17 16.17 24.42
C SER A 430 -59.65 16.03 24.56
N LEU A 431 -58.93 16.75 23.70
CA LEU A 431 -57.47 16.71 23.49
C LEU A 431 -56.62 16.83 24.77
N SER A 432 -57.10 17.48 25.82
CA SER A 432 -56.30 17.77 27.02
C SER A 432 -55.99 16.56 27.91
N ALA A 433 -56.86 15.55 27.96
CA ALA A 433 -56.67 14.37 28.80
C ALA A 433 -55.77 13.30 28.12
N VAL A 434 -55.80 13.26 26.79
CA VAL A 434 -54.91 12.39 25.99
C VAL A 434 -53.49 12.94 26.00
N ASP A 435 -53.31 14.26 25.82
CA ASP A 435 -51.98 14.90 25.81
C ASP A 435 -51.21 14.74 27.12
N GLN A 436 -51.89 14.80 28.27
CA GLN A 436 -51.23 14.63 29.57
C GLN A 436 -50.76 13.19 29.81
N ARG A 437 -51.56 12.19 29.40
CA ARG A 437 -51.16 10.77 29.48
C ARG A 437 -50.08 10.43 28.46
N TRP A 438 -50.13 11.01 27.26
CA TRP A 438 -49.14 10.81 26.21
C TRP A 438 -47.79 11.40 26.59
N SER A 439 -47.78 12.59 27.20
CA SER A 439 -46.55 13.25 27.67
C SER A 439 -45.85 12.48 28.79
N ALA A 440 -46.60 11.93 29.75
CA ALA A 440 -46.04 11.10 30.82
C ALA A 440 -45.45 9.78 30.27
N TYR A 441 -46.17 9.10 29.37
CA TYR A 441 -45.68 7.89 28.70
C TYR A 441 -44.41 8.15 27.88
N HIS A 442 -44.35 9.27 27.14
CA HIS A 442 -43.17 9.65 26.38
C HIS A 442 -41.95 9.95 27.27
N LEU A 443 -42.16 10.56 28.44
CA LEU A 443 -41.07 10.80 29.39
C LEU A 443 -40.50 9.49 29.95
N ASP A 444 -41.36 8.53 30.29
CA ASP A 444 -40.95 7.24 30.82
C ASP A 444 -40.25 6.37 29.76
N VAL A 445 -40.77 6.36 28.52
CA VAL A 445 -40.11 5.70 27.38
C VAL A 445 -38.75 6.35 27.09
N LYS A 446 -38.65 7.68 27.20
CA LYS A 446 -37.39 8.40 27.01
C LYS A 446 -36.39 8.07 28.12
N ARG A 447 -36.82 8.04 29.39
CA ARG A 447 -35.97 7.61 30.52
C ARG A 447 -35.46 6.18 30.35
N ALA A 448 -36.34 5.23 30.03
CA ALA A 448 -35.95 3.84 29.81
C ALA A 448 -34.98 3.69 28.62
N SER A 449 -35.19 4.47 27.55
CA SER A 449 -34.26 4.56 26.41
C SER A 449 -32.90 5.14 26.83
N ASP A 450 -32.89 6.21 27.61
CA ASP A 450 -31.65 6.89 28.03
C ASP A 450 -30.86 6.04 29.03
N GLU A 451 -31.51 5.31 29.92
CA GLU A 451 -30.89 4.30 30.79
C GLU A 451 -30.27 3.16 29.98
N LYS A 452 -30.99 2.65 28.96
CA LYS A 452 -30.45 1.61 28.06
C LYS A 452 -29.27 2.12 27.24
N LYS A 453 -29.26 3.40 26.84
CA LYS A 453 -28.12 4.06 26.17
C LYS A 453 -26.93 4.19 27.11
N ARG A 454 -27.14 4.64 28.35
CA ARG A 454 -26.09 4.74 29.38
C ARG A 454 -25.47 3.39 29.69
N ALA A 455 -26.29 2.35 29.88
CA ALA A 455 -25.81 0.99 30.10
C ALA A 455 -24.97 0.45 28.93
N LYS A 456 -25.41 0.69 27.68
CA LYS A 456 -24.62 0.32 26.49
C LYS A 456 -23.32 1.10 26.39
N GLN A 457 -23.33 2.40 26.72
CA GLN A 457 -22.14 3.23 26.69
C GLN A 457 -21.13 2.82 27.76
N GLN A 458 -21.60 2.44 28.95
CA GLN A 458 -20.74 1.92 30.02
C GLN A 458 -20.11 0.58 29.63
N ALA A 459 -20.89 -0.36 29.10
CA ALA A 459 -20.38 -1.64 28.60
C ALA A 459 -19.36 -1.46 27.45
N TYR A 460 -19.57 -0.45 26.60
CA TYR A 460 -18.61 -0.08 25.55
C TYR A 460 -17.28 0.45 26.13
N LEU A 461 -17.35 1.34 27.13
CA LEU A 461 -16.16 1.89 27.78
C LEU A 461 -15.36 0.80 28.52
N GLU A 462 -16.04 -0.11 29.22
CA GLU A 462 -15.40 -1.26 29.90
C GLU A 462 -14.70 -2.18 28.89
N ARG A 463 -15.36 -2.50 27.77
CA ARG A 463 -14.76 -3.29 26.70
C ARG A 463 -13.57 -2.60 26.05
N ARG A 464 -13.63 -1.28 25.85
CA ARG A 464 -12.52 -0.49 25.29
C ARG A 464 -11.31 -0.50 26.23
N MET A 465 -11.51 -0.29 27.53
CA MET A 465 -10.43 -0.37 28.52
C MET A 465 -9.79 -1.76 28.59
N ALA A 466 -10.58 -2.84 28.42
CA ALA A 466 -10.05 -4.19 28.36
C ALA A 466 -9.16 -4.42 27.12
N ILE A 467 -9.58 -3.92 25.95
CA ILE A 467 -8.79 -4.00 24.71
C ILE A 467 -7.50 -3.19 24.83
N GLU A 468 -7.57 -1.95 25.35
CA GLU A 468 -6.38 -1.12 25.56
C GLU A 468 -5.38 -1.78 26.52
N LYS A 469 -5.87 -2.45 27.58
CA LYS A 469 -5.03 -3.22 28.49
C LYS A 469 -4.34 -4.39 27.78
N GLU A 470 -5.09 -5.18 27.00
CA GLU A 470 -4.53 -6.30 26.23
C GLU A 470 -3.50 -5.83 25.20
N GLN A 471 -3.73 -4.69 24.54
CA GLN A 471 -2.77 -4.09 23.62
C GLN A 471 -1.48 -3.67 24.34
N ARG A 472 -1.57 -3.02 25.49
CA ARG A 472 -0.39 -2.65 26.30
C ARG A 472 0.42 -3.88 26.73
N GLU A 473 -0.24 -4.97 27.10
CA GLU A 473 0.43 -6.23 27.46
C GLU A 473 1.14 -6.85 26.24
N LYS A 474 0.51 -6.85 25.06
CA LYS A 474 1.13 -7.31 23.81
C LYS A 474 2.32 -6.45 23.39
N GLU A 475 2.21 -5.12 23.52
CA GLU A 475 3.31 -4.19 23.24
C GLU A 475 4.48 -4.38 24.20
N ALA A 476 4.21 -4.57 25.49
CA ALA A 476 5.23 -4.88 26.49
C ALA A 476 5.95 -6.21 26.18
N ALA A 477 5.19 -7.24 25.78
CA ALA A 477 5.77 -8.52 25.36
C ALA A 477 6.65 -8.38 24.10
N LYS A 478 6.19 -7.60 23.11
CA LYS A 478 6.96 -7.31 21.89
C LYS A 478 8.23 -6.52 22.19
N ALA A 479 8.15 -5.53 23.09
CA ALA A 479 9.31 -4.76 23.54
C ALA A 479 10.34 -5.63 24.27
N LYS A 480 9.88 -6.57 25.10
CA LYS A 480 10.76 -7.55 25.75
C LYS A 480 11.45 -8.45 24.72
N ALA A 481 10.71 -9.02 23.78
CA ALA A 481 11.27 -9.88 22.74
C ALA A 481 12.31 -9.14 21.87
N ALA A 482 12.08 -7.86 21.56
CA ALA A 482 13.03 -7.03 20.82
C ALA A 482 14.34 -6.77 21.61
N ARG A 483 14.25 -6.59 22.94
CA ARG A 483 15.44 -6.47 23.81
C ARG A 483 16.23 -7.78 23.82
N ASP A 484 15.55 -8.90 24.03
CA ASP A 484 16.18 -10.23 24.05
C ASP A 484 16.87 -10.53 22.70
N GLN A 485 16.28 -10.12 21.57
CA GLN A 485 16.90 -10.23 20.24
C GLN A 485 18.11 -9.31 20.05
N ALA A 486 18.06 -8.09 20.58
CA ALA A 486 19.19 -7.16 20.49
C ALA A 486 20.40 -7.67 21.29
N GLU A 487 20.19 -8.17 22.50
CA GLU A 487 21.24 -8.79 23.32
C GLU A 487 21.86 -10.01 22.63
N ALA A 488 21.04 -10.85 21.98
CA ALA A 488 21.52 -12.00 21.21
C ALA A 488 22.36 -11.57 19.99
N ALA A 489 21.94 -10.51 19.28
CA ALA A 489 22.68 -9.99 18.13
C ALA A 489 24.02 -9.36 18.54
N GLU A 490 24.07 -8.64 19.65
CA GLU A 490 25.31 -8.08 20.21
C GLU A 490 26.29 -9.19 20.60
N ALA A 491 25.81 -10.25 21.25
CA ALA A 491 26.62 -11.42 21.58
C ALA A 491 27.16 -12.14 20.32
N ALA A 492 26.38 -12.19 19.24
CA ALA A 492 26.83 -12.76 17.96
C ALA A 492 27.91 -11.91 17.30
N ALA A 493 27.71 -10.58 17.24
CA ALA A 493 28.69 -9.64 16.69
C ALA A 493 30.01 -9.66 17.48
N ALA A 494 29.96 -9.79 18.81
CA ALA A 494 31.15 -9.92 19.64
C ALA A 494 31.96 -11.20 19.31
N LYS A 495 31.28 -12.31 19.00
CA LYS A 495 31.93 -13.56 18.57
C LYS A 495 32.58 -13.42 17.21
N GLU A 496 31.90 -12.77 16.26
CA GLU A 496 32.44 -12.54 14.91
C GLU A 496 33.67 -11.62 14.96
N ALA A 497 33.60 -10.52 15.73
CA ALA A 497 34.74 -9.63 15.93
C ALA A 497 35.94 -10.36 16.60
N ALA A 498 35.68 -11.30 17.51
CA ALA A 498 36.74 -12.13 18.08
C ALA A 498 37.34 -13.10 17.07
N ALA A 499 36.55 -13.63 16.13
CA ALA A 499 37.04 -14.49 15.05
C ALA A 499 37.92 -13.72 14.06
N VAL A 500 37.50 -12.51 13.66
CA VAL A 500 38.30 -11.63 12.77
C VAL A 500 39.65 -11.29 13.38
N ARG A 501 39.69 -10.93 14.68
CA ARG A 501 40.96 -10.65 15.37
C ARG A 501 41.92 -11.86 15.38
N ARG A 502 41.38 -13.07 15.54
CA ARG A 502 42.18 -14.31 15.48
C ARG A 502 42.73 -14.56 14.08
N GLU A 503 41.95 -14.26 13.04
CA GLU A 503 42.39 -14.39 11.65
C GLU A 503 43.48 -13.37 11.32
N GLU A 504 43.35 -12.11 11.75
CA GLU A 504 44.39 -11.09 11.59
C GLU A 504 45.70 -11.48 12.29
N GLU A 505 45.62 -12.01 13.51
CA GLU A 505 46.79 -12.51 14.24
C GLU A 505 47.46 -13.69 13.52
N LEU A 506 46.67 -14.59 12.94
CA LEU A 506 47.19 -15.71 12.16
C LEU A 506 47.89 -15.22 10.87
N GLN A 507 47.30 -14.25 10.17
CA GLN A 507 47.90 -13.66 8.97
C GLN A 507 49.25 -12.99 9.29
N LEU A 508 49.33 -12.29 10.43
CA LEU A 508 50.59 -11.69 10.88
C LEU A 508 51.67 -12.76 11.13
N ARG A 509 51.33 -13.86 11.82
CA ARG A 509 52.26 -14.97 12.06
C ARG A 509 52.71 -15.65 10.76
N ILE A 510 51.82 -15.78 9.78
CA ILE A 510 52.17 -16.30 8.45
C ILE A 510 53.15 -15.35 7.75
N GLN A 511 52.95 -14.04 7.85
CA GLN A 511 53.81 -13.04 7.24
C GLN A 511 55.22 -13.07 7.87
N GLU A 512 55.31 -13.09 9.21
CA GLU A 512 56.58 -13.25 9.92
C GLU A 512 57.32 -14.52 9.52
N ALA A 513 56.61 -15.64 9.34
CA ALA A 513 57.19 -16.89 8.88
C ALA A 513 57.75 -16.79 7.45
N ARG A 514 57.05 -16.09 6.54
CA ARG A 514 57.52 -15.85 5.17
C ARG A 514 58.77 -14.98 5.13
N ASP A 515 58.80 -13.92 5.92
CA ASP A 515 59.96 -13.02 5.96
C ASP A 515 61.18 -13.73 6.54
N ALA A 516 61.00 -14.55 7.57
CA ALA A 516 62.07 -15.40 8.09
C ALA A 516 62.58 -16.43 7.06
N LEU A 517 61.71 -16.96 6.21
CA LEU A 517 62.10 -17.87 5.12
C LEU A 517 62.95 -17.15 4.07
N ARG A 518 62.56 -15.93 3.65
CA ARG A 518 63.32 -15.12 2.70
C ARG A 518 64.73 -14.79 3.20
N VAL A 519 64.86 -14.48 4.49
CA VAL A 519 66.18 -14.25 5.11
C VAL A 519 67.05 -15.51 5.00
N ALA A 520 66.49 -16.68 5.33
CA ALA A 520 67.21 -17.95 5.23
C ALA A 520 67.60 -18.29 3.77
N GLU A 521 66.73 -18.03 2.80
CA GLU A 521 67.04 -18.20 1.37
C GLU A 521 68.15 -17.25 0.90
N GLY A 522 68.16 -16.01 1.40
CA GLY A 522 69.21 -15.02 1.13
C GLY A 522 70.56 -15.44 1.72
N GLU A 523 70.58 -15.92 2.97
CA GLU A 523 71.78 -16.46 3.62
C GLU A 523 72.31 -17.70 2.89
N ALA A 524 71.44 -18.63 2.49
CA ALA A 524 71.84 -19.80 1.72
C ALA A 524 72.41 -19.42 0.34
N SER A 525 71.80 -18.45 -0.34
CA SER A 525 72.29 -17.94 -1.63
C SER A 525 73.66 -17.28 -1.50
N ALA A 526 73.88 -16.50 -0.42
CA ALA A 526 75.18 -15.89 -0.13
C ALA A 526 76.25 -16.97 0.16
N MET A 527 75.93 -18.00 0.94
CA MET A 527 76.84 -19.13 1.17
C MET A 527 77.19 -19.85 -0.14
N THR A 528 76.23 -20.06 -1.05
CA THR A 528 76.52 -20.67 -2.37
C THR A 528 77.36 -19.78 -3.27
N ALA A 529 77.18 -18.46 -3.21
CA ALA A 529 77.97 -17.50 -3.96
C ALA A 529 79.42 -17.45 -3.46
N ASP A 530 79.65 -17.51 -2.14
CA ASP A 530 80.99 -17.57 -1.54
C ASP A 530 81.73 -18.87 -1.93
N VAL A 531 81.02 -20.02 -1.93
CA VAL A 531 81.59 -21.29 -2.39
C VAL A 531 81.95 -21.24 -3.89
N ALA A 532 81.12 -20.60 -4.71
CA ALA A 532 81.39 -20.42 -6.14
C ALA A 532 82.55 -19.43 -6.40
N ALA A 533 82.69 -18.37 -5.60
CA ALA A 533 83.78 -17.42 -5.68
C ALA A 533 85.12 -18.06 -5.28
N GLN A 534 85.15 -18.85 -4.20
CA GLN A 534 86.34 -19.61 -3.78
C GLN A 534 86.78 -20.66 -4.82
N ALA A 535 85.84 -21.18 -5.62
CA ALA A 535 86.16 -22.10 -6.71
C ALA A 535 86.81 -21.41 -7.93
N ASN A 536 86.67 -20.09 -8.08
CA ASN A 536 87.10 -19.35 -9.27
C ASN A 536 88.45 -18.61 -9.10
N GLU A 537 89.01 -18.56 -7.88
CA GLU A 537 90.32 -17.92 -7.58
C GLU A 537 91.53 -18.86 -7.64
N GLN A 538 91.39 -20.11 -8.10
CA GLN A 538 92.54 -21.01 -8.31
C GLN A 538 92.70 -21.46 -9.77
N PRO A 539 93.43 -20.69 -10.60
CA PRO A 539 93.93 -21.21 -11.85
C PRO A 539 95.24 -21.98 -11.58
N HIS A 540 95.24 -23.25 -11.98
CA HIS A 540 96.42 -24.13 -12.08
C HIS A 540 97.01 -24.71 -10.78
N ARG A 541 96.60 -25.95 -10.46
CA ARG A 541 97.46 -27.15 -10.34
C ARG A 541 96.61 -28.36 -9.90
N GLY A 542 96.67 -29.47 -10.65
CA GLY A 542 96.26 -30.80 -10.15
C GLY A 542 97.41 -31.51 -9.42
N PRO A 543 97.28 -32.79 -9.03
CA PRO A 543 96.07 -33.61 -8.84
C PRO A 543 95.99 -34.21 -7.40
N VAL A 544 94.90 -34.94 -7.12
CA VAL A 544 94.71 -35.90 -6.00
C VAL A 544 94.59 -35.30 -4.59
N GLY A 545 93.35 -35.24 -4.07
CA GLY A 545 93.13 -35.10 -2.63
C GLY A 545 91.79 -34.53 -2.16
N LEU A 546 90.96 -33.94 -3.03
CA LEU A 546 89.74 -33.21 -2.58
C LEU A 546 88.45 -33.50 -3.38
N GLN A 547 88.33 -34.66 -4.03
CA GLN A 547 87.09 -35.06 -4.73
C GLN A 547 86.19 -36.04 -3.95
N ARG A 548 86.46 -36.26 -2.65
CA ARG A 548 85.57 -37.06 -1.76
C ARG A 548 84.91 -36.28 -0.62
N ALA A 549 85.19 -34.99 -0.46
CA ALA A 549 84.61 -34.17 0.62
C ALA A 549 83.44 -33.26 0.18
N VAL A 550 83.33 -32.93 -1.11
CA VAL A 550 82.29 -32.03 -1.64
C VAL A 550 80.88 -32.67 -1.58
N PRO A 551 80.65 -33.96 -1.92
CA PRO A 551 79.32 -34.56 -1.80
C PRO A 551 78.85 -34.71 -0.35
N VAL A 552 79.77 -34.89 0.60
CA VAL A 552 79.45 -35.07 2.03
C VAL A 552 79.10 -33.74 2.69
N LEU A 553 79.79 -32.64 2.35
CA LEU A 553 79.45 -31.30 2.84
C LEU A 553 78.14 -30.77 2.25
N VAL A 554 77.89 -31.01 0.95
CA VAL A 554 76.61 -30.63 0.31
C VAL A 554 75.45 -31.47 0.89
N SER A 555 75.66 -32.76 1.15
CA SER A 555 74.63 -33.62 1.79
C SER A 555 74.41 -33.25 3.25
N ALA A 556 75.44 -32.87 4.01
CA ALA A 556 75.32 -32.44 5.40
C ALA A 556 74.60 -31.08 5.51
N MET A 557 74.89 -30.13 4.62
CA MET A 557 74.17 -28.84 4.57
C MET A 557 72.72 -29.03 4.13
N ALA A 558 72.43 -29.92 3.18
CA ALA A 558 71.06 -30.28 2.81
C ALA A 558 70.30 -30.94 3.97
N LEU A 559 70.93 -31.82 4.75
CA LEU A 559 70.34 -32.43 5.94
C LEU A 559 70.10 -31.42 7.08
N ILE A 560 70.97 -30.43 7.25
CA ILE A 560 70.77 -29.35 8.22
C ILE A 560 69.61 -28.45 7.78
N LEU A 561 69.53 -28.10 6.49
CA LEU A 561 68.43 -27.32 5.93
C LEU A 561 67.10 -28.07 6.09
N VAL A 562 67.06 -29.38 5.78
CA VAL A 562 65.89 -30.25 5.96
C VAL A 562 65.52 -30.37 7.45
N CYS A 563 66.48 -30.49 8.36
CA CYS A 563 66.19 -30.52 9.81
C CYS A 563 65.66 -29.18 10.34
N VAL A 564 66.13 -28.04 9.83
CA VAL A 564 65.62 -26.70 10.18
C VAL A 564 64.20 -26.50 9.64
N VAL A 565 63.95 -26.91 8.39
CA VAL A 565 62.62 -26.88 7.77
C VAL A 565 61.65 -27.82 8.51
N LEU A 566 62.06 -29.05 8.85
CA LEU A 566 61.22 -30.00 9.59
C LEU A 566 60.94 -29.56 11.04
N ARG A 567 61.90 -28.94 11.75
CA ARG A 567 61.65 -28.34 13.07
C ARG A 567 60.67 -27.18 13.00
N ARG A 568 60.67 -26.40 11.91
CA ARG A 568 59.68 -25.33 11.72
C ARG A 568 58.32 -25.83 11.22
N ILE A 569 58.27 -26.91 10.43
CA ILE A 569 57.01 -27.60 10.07
C ILE A 569 56.35 -28.26 11.28
N SER A 570 57.14 -28.74 12.26
CA SER A 570 56.62 -29.20 13.56
C SER A 570 55.84 -28.09 14.28
N ALA A 571 56.28 -26.84 14.21
CA ALA A 571 55.56 -25.70 14.78
C ALA A 571 54.29 -25.33 13.98
N TRP A 572 54.20 -25.72 12.70
CA TRP A 572 53.00 -25.57 11.87
C TRP A 572 51.94 -26.65 12.15
N ARG A 573 52.35 -27.84 12.63
CA ARG A 573 51.41 -28.90 13.00
C ARG A 573 50.55 -28.55 14.22
N ASP A 574 51.08 -27.75 15.14
CA ASP A 574 50.30 -27.25 16.29
C ASP A 574 49.23 -26.24 15.86
N ILE A 575 49.51 -25.41 14.84
CA ILE A 575 48.55 -24.46 14.23
C ILE A 575 47.42 -25.18 13.48
N GLY A 576 47.72 -26.29 12.81
CA GLY A 576 46.72 -27.11 12.11
C GLY A 576 45.71 -27.82 13.03
N SER A 577 46.09 -28.07 14.29
CA SER A 577 45.21 -28.75 15.25
C SER A 577 44.06 -27.85 15.76
N GLU A 578 44.28 -26.54 15.88
CA GLU A 578 43.26 -25.57 16.29
C GLU A 578 42.15 -25.38 15.24
N LEU A 579 42.51 -25.41 13.95
CA LEU A 579 41.58 -25.29 12.81
C LEU A 579 40.57 -26.45 12.70
N SER A 580 40.93 -27.66 13.16
CA SER A 580 40.03 -28.83 13.08
C SER A 580 38.91 -28.83 14.14
N SER A 581 39.08 -28.08 15.22
CA SER A 581 38.20 -28.15 16.40
C SER A 581 36.95 -27.25 16.32
N HIS A 582 36.96 -26.21 15.47
CA HIS A 582 35.88 -25.21 15.42
C HIS A 582 34.80 -25.48 14.35
N THR A 583 35.09 -26.28 13.32
CA THR A 583 34.15 -26.54 12.22
C THR A 583 33.10 -27.63 12.56
N ILE A 584 33.22 -28.34 13.69
CA ILE A 584 32.37 -29.52 14.01
C ILE A 584 31.25 -29.24 15.04
N ARG A 585 31.15 -28.03 15.64
CA ARG A 585 30.16 -27.77 16.72
C ARG A 585 29.00 -26.82 16.42
N SER A 586 28.72 -26.50 15.15
CA SER A 586 27.62 -25.61 14.78
C SER A 586 26.71 -26.22 13.70
N CYS A 587 26.07 -27.36 13.98
CA CYS A 587 24.88 -27.81 13.26
C CYS A 587 24.19 -28.96 14.00
N SER A 588 23.32 -28.62 14.95
CA SER A 588 22.27 -29.53 15.43
C SER A 588 21.25 -28.78 16.28
N CYS A 589 20.12 -28.36 15.68
CA CYS A 589 18.76 -28.65 16.19
C CYS A 589 17.64 -28.02 15.33
N HIS A 590 16.82 -28.92 14.76
CA HIS A 590 15.36 -28.90 14.55
C HIS A 590 14.74 -27.85 13.59
N THR A 591 14.31 -28.20 12.36
CA THR A 591 13.11 -28.96 11.89
C THR A 591 11.79 -28.21 12.18
N TYR A 592 10.75 -28.04 11.35
CA TYR A 592 10.13 -28.62 10.13
C TYR A 592 9.39 -27.43 9.44
N SER A 593 9.25 -27.23 8.13
CA SER A 593 8.44 -28.01 7.19
C SER A 593 8.47 -27.30 5.83
N LEU A 594 8.84 -28.01 4.77
CA LEU A 594 8.14 -28.10 3.47
C LEU A 594 9.10 -28.60 2.40
N ALA A 595 9.06 -29.91 2.20
CA ALA A 595 9.58 -30.56 1.01
C ALA A 595 8.42 -30.71 0.01
N ARG A 596 8.60 -30.22 -1.23
CA ARG A 596 8.40 -30.95 -2.50
C ARG A 596 8.17 -29.95 -3.66
N LEU A 597 9.11 -29.95 -4.59
CA LEU A 597 8.94 -30.10 -6.06
C LEU A 597 10.36 -29.98 -6.67
N LEU A 598 10.98 -31.11 -7.06
CA LEU A 598 11.32 -31.48 -8.47
C LEU A 598 12.30 -30.44 -9.10
N VAL A 599 13.54 -30.71 -9.52
CA VAL A 599 14.14 -31.82 -10.30
C VAL A 599 15.69 -31.77 -10.21
N LEU A 600 16.34 -32.92 -9.92
CA LEU A 600 17.56 -33.58 -10.49
C LEU A 600 18.70 -32.80 -11.24
N PRO A 601 19.93 -33.38 -11.41
CA PRO A 601 21.14 -32.92 -10.72
C PRO A 601 22.32 -32.56 -11.65
N LEU A 602 23.31 -31.82 -11.13
CA LEU A 602 24.69 -31.84 -11.66
C LEU A 602 25.69 -31.87 -10.50
N SER A 603 26.07 -33.09 -10.12
CA SER A 603 27.20 -33.39 -9.25
C SER A 603 28.44 -33.67 -10.10
N LEU A 604 29.32 -32.67 -10.29
CA LEU A 604 30.70 -32.89 -10.75
C LEU A 604 31.51 -31.58 -10.70
N HIS A 605 31.92 -31.14 -9.50
CA HIS A 605 33.15 -30.33 -9.31
C HIS A 605 33.42 -30.05 -7.82
N ARG A 606 33.98 -31.02 -7.09
CA ARG A 606 34.58 -30.73 -5.78
C ARG A 606 35.66 -31.71 -5.31
N ARG A 607 36.39 -32.34 -6.25
CA ARG A 607 37.56 -33.19 -5.96
C ARG A 607 38.80 -32.89 -6.81
N THR A 608 38.83 -31.78 -7.54
CA THR A 608 39.91 -31.44 -8.48
C THR A 608 40.84 -30.30 -8.03
N LEU A 609 40.59 -29.65 -6.89
CA LEU A 609 41.43 -28.53 -6.42
C LEU A 609 42.36 -28.87 -5.24
N GLU A 610 42.07 -29.92 -4.46
CA GLU A 610 42.90 -30.28 -3.29
C GLU A 610 44.07 -31.24 -3.61
N MET A 611 44.06 -31.93 -4.76
CA MET A 611 45.19 -32.80 -5.17
C MET A 611 46.29 -32.09 -5.97
N ASN A 612 46.05 -30.89 -6.50
CA ASN A 612 47.05 -30.19 -7.32
C ASN A 612 48.09 -29.39 -6.49
N ALA A 613 47.78 -29.01 -5.24
CA ALA A 613 48.76 -28.35 -4.37
C ALA A 613 49.76 -29.34 -3.73
N TYR A 614 49.34 -30.59 -3.50
CA TYR A 614 50.20 -31.62 -2.91
C TYR A 614 51.17 -32.28 -3.93
N ALA A 615 50.77 -32.36 -5.21
CA ALA A 615 51.63 -32.89 -6.27
C ALA A 615 52.75 -31.91 -6.70
N SER A 616 52.49 -30.59 -6.66
CA SER A 616 53.51 -29.58 -7.01
C SER A 616 54.61 -29.42 -5.95
N CYS A 617 54.35 -29.71 -4.67
CA CYS A 617 55.39 -29.67 -3.63
C CYS A 617 56.28 -30.92 -3.58
N VAL A 618 55.82 -32.09 -4.04
CA VAL A 618 56.63 -33.31 -4.08
C VAL A 618 57.48 -33.39 -5.36
N ALA A 619 57.07 -32.73 -6.45
CA ALA A 619 57.83 -32.66 -7.71
C ALA A 619 58.98 -31.62 -7.72
N MET A 620 59.14 -30.78 -6.68
CA MET A 620 60.29 -29.88 -6.53
C MET A 620 61.38 -30.42 -5.58
N ILE A 621 61.18 -31.59 -4.95
CA ILE A 621 62.12 -32.19 -3.98
C ILE A 621 62.72 -33.53 -4.49
N TRP A 622 62.43 -33.91 -5.74
CA TRP A 622 63.18 -34.91 -6.52
C TRP A 622 63.81 -34.20 -7.72
#